data_AF-A0A8C0LKC5-F1
#
_entry.id   AF-A0A8C0LKC5-F1
#
_cell.length_a   1.000
_cell.length_b   1.000
_cell.length_c   1.000
_cell.angle_alpha   90.00
_cell.angle_beta   90.00
_cell.angle_gamma   90.00
#
_symmetry.space_group_name_H-M   'P 1'
#
loop_
_entity.id
_entity.type
_entity.pdbx_description
1 polymer ?
#
loop_
_entity_poly.entity_id
_entity_poly.type
_entity_poly.pdbx_seq_one_letter_code
_entity_poly.pdbx_strand_id
1 'polypeptide(L)'
;MAQQANIGELLSMLDSPVLSVRDDVTAVFKENLSSDRGPMLVNTLVDYYLETNSQPVLHILTTLQEPHDKHLLDKMNDCMGRAASRLPALSLLGHVIRLQPPWKHKLSQAPLLPSLLKCLKIISEILCNSKHHANWFLSLDFCLCQQG
;
A
#
# COMPACT_ATOMS: atom_id res chain seq x y z
N MET A 1 18.18 12.76 -19.17
CA MET A 1 17.73 11.42 -18.72
C MET A 1 18.51 11.09 -17.44
N ALA A 2 18.08 11.53 -16.24
CA ALA A 2 18.91 11.34 -15.02
C ALA A 2 18.15 11.36 -13.68
N GLN A 3 16.82 11.29 -13.64
CA GLN A 3 16.09 11.43 -12.37
C GLN A 3 15.49 10.12 -11.84
N GLN A 4 15.46 9.07 -12.66
CA GLN A 4 14.96 7.74 -12.28
C GLN A 4 16.00 6.93 -11.49
N ALA A 5 17.29 7.17 -11.70
CA ALA A 5 18.38 6.45 -11.02
C ALA A 5 18.41 6.68 -9.51
N ASN A 6 17.96 7.84 -9.02
CA ASN A 6 17.97 8.15 -7.59
C ASN A 6 16.89 7.40 -6.80
N ILE A 7 15.72 7.11 -7.38
CA ILE A 7 14.61 6.52 -6.62
C ILE A 7 14.97 5.10 -6.16
N GLY A 8 15.61 4.30 -7.03
CA GLY A 8 16.07 2.96 -6.68
C GLY A 8 17.10 2.95 -5.55
N GLU A 9 18.06 3.88 -5.59
CA GLU A 9 19.06 4.03 -4.52
C GLU A 9 18.40 4.47 -3.20
N LEU A 10 17.49 5.45 -3.25
CA LEU A 10 16.73 5.90 -2.07
C LEU A 10 15.90 4.75 -1.47
N LEU A 11 15.27 3.91 -2.29
CA LEU A 11 14.55 2.72 -1.82
C LEU A 11 15.47 1.72 -1.11
N SER A 12 16.67 1.50 -1.64
CA SER A 12 17.66 0.65 -0.99
C SER A 12 18.13 1.27 0.34
N MET A 13 18.29 2.60 0.39
CA MET A 13 18.64 3.32 1.62
C MET A 13 17.54 3.29 2.68
N LEU A 14 16.25 3.20 2.31
CA LEU A 14 15.15 3.02 3.27
C LEU A 14 15.27 1.72 4.07
N ASP A 15 15.80 0.67 3.44
CA ASP A 15 16.01 -0.64 4.07
C ASP A 15 17.29 -0.70 4.92
N SER A 16 18.13 0.35 4.86
CA SER A 16 19.34 0.45 5.67
C SER A 16 19.02 0.41 7.17
N PRO A 17 19.85 -0.28 7.99
CA PRO A 17 19.66 -0.32 9.45
C PRO A 17 19.89 1.04 10.13
N VAL A 18 20.40 2.04 9.41
CA VAL A 18 20.70 3.37 9.95
C VAL A 18 19.44 4.24 10.00
N LEU A 19 18.89 4.41 11.20
CA LEU A 19 17.63 5.16 11.42
C LEU A 19 17.66 6.59 10.89
N SER A 20 18.79 7.31 11.06
CA SER A 20 18.93 8.68 10.58
C SER A 20 18.86 8.77 9.06
N VAL A 21 19.47 7.83 8.35
CA VAL A 21 19.39 7.73 6.88
C VAL A 21 17.96 7.45 6.45
N ARG A 22 17.28 6.51 7.12
CA ARG A 22 15.90 6.16 6.80
C ARG A 22 14.93 7.33 6.99
N ASP A 23 15.08 8.10 8.06
CA ASP A 23 14.23 9.27 8.35
C ASP A 23 14.43 10.37 7.30
N ASP A 24 15.69 10.69 6.98
CA ASP A 24 16.06 11.67 5.94
C ASP A 24 15.49 11.27 4.57
N VAL A 25 15.72 10.02 4.16
CA VAL A 25 15.18 9.48 2.91
C VAL A 25 13.65 9.46 2.92
N THR A 26 13.02 9.11 4.05
CA THR A 26 11.56 9.16 4.20
C THR A 26 11.03 10.58 3.99
N ALA A 27 11.71 11.60 4.51
CA ALA A 27 11.36 13.00 4.29
C ALA A 27 11.47 13.37 2.81
N VAL A 28 12.53 12.93 2.13
CA VAL A 28 12.70 13.12 0.68
C VAL A 28 11.54 12.47 -0.11
N PHE A 29 11.13 11.25 0.25
CA PHE A 29 9.98 10.61 -0.39
C PHE A 29 8.69 11.40 -0.19
N LYS A 30 8.44 11.91 1.03
CA LYS A 30 7.27 12.74 1.33
C LYS A 30 7.26 14.03 0.52
N GLU A 31 8.41 14.70 0.39
CA GLU A 31 8.54 15.90 -0.43
C GLU A 31 8.28 15.61 -1.92
N ASN A 32 8.82 14.50 -2.44
CA ASN A 32 8.60 14.09 -3.83
C ASN A 32 7.14 13.68 -4.08
N LEU A 33 6.46 13.11 -3.09
CA LEU A 33 5.02 12.83 -3.16
C LEU A 33 4.21 14.12 -3.32
N SER A 34 4.57 15.17 -2.58
CA SER A 34 3.95 16.50 -2.72
C SER A 34 4.30 17.23 -4.02
N SER A 35 5.18 16.68 -4.85
CA SER A 35 5.56 17.21 -6.15
C SER A 35 4.75 16.59 -7.30
N ASP A 36 4.95 17.05 -8.53
CA ASP A 36 4.29 16.54 -9.75
C ASP A 36 4.52 15.03 -9.99
N ARG A 37 5.56 14.46 -9.37
CA ARG A 37 5.92 13.04 -9.46
C ARG A 37 5.14 12.12 -8.53
N GLY A 38 4.25 12.66 -7.69
CA GLY A 38 3.48 11.89 -6.73
C GLY A 38 2.86 10.59 -7.29
N PRO A 39 2.15 10.63 -8.43
CA PRO A 39 1.55 9.44 -9.02
C PRO A 39 2.57 8.35 -9.39
N MET A 40 3.68 8.73 -10.02
CA MET A 40 4.76 7.79 -10.40
C MET A 40 5.44 7.19 -9.17
N LEU A 41 5.62 8.00 -8.13
CA LEU A 41 6.29 7.60 -6.91
C LEU A 41 5.44 6.61 -6.11
N VAL A 42 4.12 6.84 -5.99
CA VAL A 42 3.19 5.89 -5.37
C VAL A 42 3.27 4.53 -6.07
N ASN A 43 3.24 4.52 -7.41
CA ASN A 43 3.36 3.28 -8.19
C ASN A 43 4.65 2.53 -7.90
N THR A 44 5.78 3.26 -7.86
CA THR A 44 7.10 2.69 -7.59
C THR A 44 7.22 2.14 -6.17
N LEU A 45 6.70 2.87 -5.17
CA LEU A 45 6.69 2.43 -3.77
C LEU A 45 5.85 1.16 -3.59
N VAL A 46 4.68 1.09 -4.24
CA VAL A 46 3.84 -0.12 -4.22
C VAL A 46 4.60 -1.28 -4.84
N ASP A 47 5.17 -1.13 -6.04
CA ASP A 47 5.91 -2.19 -6.72
C ASP A 47 7.05 -2.74 -5.84
N TYR A 48 7.87 -1.83 -5.29
CA TYR A 48 8.97 -2.20 -4.42
C TYR A 48 8.50 -2.93 -3.15
N TYR A 49 7.39 -2.52 -2.54
CA TYR A 49 6.80 -3.25 -1.41
C TYR A 49 6.34 -4.66 -1.82
N LEU A 50 5.73 -4.81 -3.00
CA LEU A 50 5.26 -6.13 -3.47
C LEU A 50 6.45 -7.09 -3.67
N GLU A 51 7.60 -6.59 -4.11
CA GLU A 51 8.82 -7.39 -4.31
C GLU A 51 9.58 -7.67 -3.00
N THR A 52 9.74 -6.66 -2.13
CA THR A 52 10.65 -6.73 -0.98
C THR A 52 9.95 -6.86 0.38
N ASN A 53 8.66 -6.54 0.46
CA ASN A 53 7.88 -6.40 1.71
C ASN A 53 8.51 -5.43 2.73
N SER A 54 9.25 -4.42 2.25
CA SER A 54 9.96 -3.45 3.08
C SER A 54 9.00 -2.61 3.93
N GLN A 55 9.15 -2.71 5.27
CA GLN A 55 8.33 -1.97 6.25
C GLN A 55 8.42 -0.43 6.16
N PRO A 56 9.60 0.17 5.92
CA PRO A 56 9.72 1.62 5.71
C PRO A 56 8.81 2.13 4.57
N VAL A 57 8.77 1.40 3.46
CA VAL A 57 7.95 1.75 2.30
C VAL A 57 6.46 1.65 2.63
N LEU A 58 6.07 0.59 3.35
CA LEU A 58 4.72 0.47 3.88
C LEU A 58 4.34 1.69 4.74
N HIS A 59 5.22 2.11 5.64
CA HIS A 59 4.96 3.27 6.50
C HIS A 59 4.70 4.53 5.66
N ILE A 60 5.52 4.80 4.65
CA ILE A 60 5.31 5.94 3.73
C ILE A 60 3.94 5.84 3.03
N LEU A 61 3.63 4.68 2.44
CA LEU A 61 2.35 4.44 1.76
C LEU A 61 1.15 4.64 2.68
N THR A 62 1.28 4.29 3.96
CA THR A 62 0.20 4.47 4.95
C THR A 62 0.00 5.92 5.38
N THR A 63 0.99 6.80 5.18
CA THR A 63 0.88 8.24 5.43
C THR A 63 0.36 9.04 4.24
N LEU A 64 0.00 8.38 3.13
CA LEU A 64 -0.51 9.04 1.93
C LEU A 64 -1.84 9.75 2.18
N GLN A 65 -1.96 10.96 1.63
CA GLN A 65 -3.15 11.80 1.69
C GLN A 65 -3.70 12.08 0.28
N GLU A 66 -4.88 12.68 0.21
CA GLU A 66 -5.48 13.13 -1.06
C GLU A 66 -4.55 14.15 -1.74
N PRO A 67 -4.29 14.05 -3.07
CA PRO A 67 -4.97 13.22 -4.08
C PRO A 67 -4.30 11.87 -4.38
N HIS A 68 -3.29 11.46 -3.59
CA HIS A 68 -2.51 10.25 -3.86
C HIS A 68 -3.27 8.95 -3.57
N ASP A 69 -4.34 9.03 -2.77
CA ASP A 69 -5.25 7.93 -2.48
C ASP A 69 -5.77 7.28 -3.76
N LYS A 70 -6.22 8.09 -4.74
CA LYS A 70 -6.75 7.58 -6.00
C LYS A 70 -5.71 6.75 -6.76
N HIS A 71 -4.47 7.23 -6.80
CA HIS A 71 -3.37 6.53 -7.48
C HIS A 71 -2.99 5.24 -6.78
N LEU A 72 -2.97 5.24 -5.44
CA LEU A 72 -2.78 4.03 -4.65
C LEU A 72 -3.90 3.03 -4.95
N LEU A 73 -5.16 3.43 -4.79
CA LEU A 73 -6.33 2.58 -5.01
C LEU A 73 -6.37 1.96 -6.42
N ASP A 74 -6.04 2.74 -7.45
CA ASP A 74 -5.97 2.28 -8.84
C ASP A 74 -4.85 1.25 -9.06
N LYS A 75 -3.63 1.53 -8.57
CA LYS A 75 -2.50 0.59 -8.64
C LYS A 75 -2.78 -0.70 -7.87
N MET A 76 -3.42 -0.61 -6.71
CA MET A 76 -3.80 -1.79 -5.92
C MET A 76 -4.81 -2.66 -6.66
N ASN A 77 -5.77 -2.05 -7.37
CA ASN A 77 -6.72 -2.77 -8.20
C ASN A 77 -6.03 -3.59 -9.30
N ASP A 78 -5.04 -3.00 -10.01
CA ASP A 78 -4.24 -3.73 -11.01
C ASP A 78 -3.48 -4.91 -10.37
N CYS A 79 -2.84 -4.66 -9.22
CA CYS A 79 -2.04 -5.67 -8.52
C CYS A 79 -2.89 -6.83 -7.98
N MET A 80 -4.15 -6.58 -7.60
CA MET A 80 -5.10 -7.61 -7.17
C MET A 80 -5.60 -8.48 -8.32
N GLY A 81 -5.60 -7.96 -9.55
CA GLY A 81 -5.90 -8.73 -10.75
C GLY A 81 -4.84 -9.81 -11.05
N ARG A 82 -3.61 -9.62 -10.56
CA ARG A 82 -2.48 -10.54 -10.79
C ARG A 82 -2.33 -11.53 -9.63
N ALA A 83 -2.33 -12.83 -9.94
CA ALA A 83 -2.28 -13.87 -8.93
C ALA A 83 -1.04 -13.79 -8.01
N ALA A 84 0.12 -13.39 -8.55
CA ALA A 84 1.39 -13.31 -7.82
C ALA A 84 1.45 -12.15 -6.80
N SER A 85 0.93 -10.96 -7.16
CA SER A 85 0.95 -9.77 -6.30
C SER A 85 -0.29 -9.61 -5.43
N ARG A 86 -1.33 -10.42 -5.64
CA ARG A 86 -2.61 -10.30 -4.93
C ARG A 86 -2.49 -10.37 -3.41
N LEU A 87 -1.72 -11.32 -2.86
CA LEU A 87 -1.51 -11.45 -1.42
C LEU A 87 -0.77 -10.24 -0.82
N PRO A 88 0.42 -9.85 -1.31
CA PRO A 88 1.12 -8.69 -0.76
C PRO A 88 0.34 -7.38 -1.01
N ALA A 89 -0.39 -7.25 -2.12
CA ALA A 89 -1.26 -6.11 -2.35
C ALA A 89 -2.40 -6.07 -1.33
N LEU A 90 -3.07 -7.19 -1.05
CA LEU A 90 -4.08 -7.23 0.01
C LEU A 90 -3.48 -6.82 1.35
N SER A 91 -2.34 -7.41 1.74
CA SER A 91 -1.66 -7.08 2.99
C SER A 91 -1.37 -5.58 3.13
N LEU A 92 -0.78 -4.98 2.09
CA LEU A 92 -0.54 -3.53 2.02
C LEU A 92 -1.83 -2.74 2.22
N LEU A 93 -2.86 -3.03 1.42
CA LEU A 93 -4.09 -2.24 1.42
C LEU A 93 -4.73 -2.19 2.81
N GLY A 94 -4.83 -3.32 3.51
CA GLY A 94 -5.47 -3.28 4.82
C GLY A 94 -4.55 -2.84 5.95
N HIS A 95 -3.22 -2.86 5.79
CA HIS A 95 -2.38 -2.06 6.68
C HIS A 95 -2.75 -0.58 6.59
N VAL A 96 -2.95 -0.06 5.38
CA VAL A 96 -3.38 1.32 5.18
C VAL A 96 -4.77 1.56 5.77
N ILE A 97 -5.75 0.70 5.49
CA ILE A 97 -7.13 0.86 6.00
C ILE A 97 -7.20 0.77 7.53
N ARG A 98 -6.36 -0.04 8.16
CA ARG A 98 -6.27 -0.15 9.63
C ARG A 98 -5.89 1.18 10.29
N LEU A 99 -5.16 2.05 9.60
CA LEU A 99 -4.85 3.39 10.11
C LEU A 99 -6.01 4.37 9.96
N GLN A 100 -7.15 3.93 9.42
CA GLN A 100 -8.34 4.75 9.19
C GLN A 100 -8.02 6.06 8.45
N PRO A 101 -7.49 5.98 7.22
CA PRO A 101 -7.16 7.17 6.46
C PRO A 101 -8.43 8.00 6.20
N PRO A 102 -8.31 9.34 6.06
CA PRO A 102 -9.46 10.22 5.85
C PRO A 102 -10.24 9.85 4.57
N TRP A 103 -9.55 9.35 3.55
CA TRP A 103 -10.10 8.89 2.28
C TRP A 103 -10.64 7.45 2.32
N LYS A 104 -10.73 6.78 3.49
CA LYS A 104 -11.25 5.40 3.60
C LYS A 104 -12.63 5.22 2.96
N HIS A 105 -13.47 6.25 3.04
CA HIS A 105 -14.81 6.26 2.44
C HIS A 105 -14.78 6.15 0.91
N LYS A 106 -13.70 6.61 0.26
CA LYS A 106 -13.50 6.47 -1.20
C LYS A 106 -13.27 5.03 -1.59
N LEU A 107 -12.73 4.20 -0.71
CA LEU A 107 -12.46 2.79 -0.98
C LEU A 107 -13.74 2.03 -1.32
N SER A 108 -14.81 2.28 -0.57
CA SER A 108 -16.12 1.67 -0.80
C SER A 108 -16.74 2.11 -2.13
N GLN A 109 -16.41 3.30 -2.61
CA GLN A 109 -16.87 3.82 -3.92
C GLN A 109 -15.94 3.46 -5.08
N ALA A 110 -14.72 2.99 -4.78
CA ALA A 110 -13.72 2.73 -5.79
C ALA A 110 -13.93 1.37 -6.46
N PRO A 111 -13.58 1.23 -7.74
CA PRO A 111 -13.76 -0.03 -8.48
C PRO A 111 -12.92 -1.18 -7.94
N LEU A 112 -11.99 -0.91 -7.01
CA LEU A 112 -11.23 -1.96 -6.34
C LEU A 112 -12.05 -2.77 -5.33
N LEU A 113 -13.17 -2.26 -4.81
CA LEU A 113 -13.96 -2.95 -3.80
C LEU A 113 -14.38 -4.37 -4.25
N PRO A 114 -14.98 -4.57 -5.44
CA PRO A 114 -15.31 -5.92 -5.90
C PRO A 114 -14.07 -6.81 -6.08
N SER A 115 -12.96 -6.26 -6.58
CA SER A 115 -11.69 -6.99 -6.70
C SER A 115 -11.16 -7.42 -5.33
N LEU A 116 -11.21 -6.53 -4.35
CA LEU A 116 -10.83 -6.74 -2.96
C LEU A 116 -11.68 -7.85 -2.34
N LEU A 117 -13.01 -7.76 -2.42
CA LEU A 117 -13.94 -8.78 -1.89
C LEU A 117 -13.68 -10.16 -2.52
N LYS A 118 -13.48 -10.21 -3.84
CA LYS A 118 -13.15 -11.45 -4.55
C LYS A 118 -11.83 -12.02 -4.08
N CYS A 119 -10.80 -11.18 -3.92
CA CYS A 119 -9.51 -11.61 -3.44
C CYS A 119 -9.57 -12.09 -2.00
N LEU A 120 -10.28 -11.37 -1.11
CA LEU A 120 -10.49 -11.76 0.28
C LEU A 120 -11.13 -13.14 0.40
N LYS A 121 -12.13 -13.43 -0.43
CA LYS A 121 -12.77 -14.75 -0.46
C LYS A 121 -11.76 -15.86 -0.80
N ILE A 122 -11.02 -15.69 -1.90
CA ILE A 122 -10.02 -16.65 -2.37
C ILE A 122 -8.90 -16.82 -1.33
N ILE A 123 -8.42 -15.72 -0.77
CA ILE A 123 -7.32 -15.71 0.18
C ILE A 123 -7.77 -16.27 1.53
N SER A 124 -9.03 -16.08 1.96
CA SER A 124 -9.59 -16.71 3.17
C SER A 124 -9.57 -18.23 3.06
N GLU A 125 -9.88 -18.78 1.89
CA GLU A 125 -9.78 -20.23 1.62
C GLU A 125 -8.33 -20.73 1.73
N ILE A 126 -7.34 -19.91 1.34
CA ILE A 126 -5.90 -20.25 1.38
C ILE A 126 -5.29 -20.03 2.78
N LEU A 127 -5.63 -18.93 3.46
CA LEU A 127 -5.04 -18.47 4.73
C LEU A 127 -5.68 -19.06 5.98
N CYS A 128 -6.71 -19.90 5.85
CA CYS A 128 -7.31 -20.62 6.98
C CYS A 128 -6.27 -21.44 7.82
N ASN A 129 -5.04 -21.62 7.30
CA ASN A 129 -3.92 -22.23 8.01
C ASN A 129 -3.02 -21.26 8.82
N SER A 130 -3.17 -19.93 8.74
CA SER A 130 -2.24 -18.97 9.36
C SER A 130 -2.96 -17.98 10.30
N LYS A 131 -2.82 -18.20 11.62
CA LYS A 131 -3.52 -17.46 12.69
C LYS A 131 -3.27 -15.94 12.69
N HIS A 132 -2.19 -15.47 12.07
CA HIS A 132 -1.81 -14.05 12.10
C HIS A 132 -2.68 -13.16 11.18
N HIS A 133 -3.38 -13.75 10.20
CA HIS A 133 -4.15 -13.00 9.20
C HIS A 133 -5.64 -12.79 9.55
N ALA A 134 -6.14 -13.48 10.59
CA ALA A 134 -7.55 -13.40 11.01
C ALA A 134 -7.92 -12.05 11.61
N ASN A 135 -7.00 -11.42 12.37
CA ASN A 135 -7.25 -10.11 13.00
C ASN A 135 -7.39 -8.98 11.96
N TRP A 136 -6.68 -9.12 10.85
CA TRP A 136 -6.75 -8.18 9.72
C TRP A 136 -8.09 -8.25 9.00
N PHE A 137 -8.64 -9.46 8.83
CA PHE A 137 -9.94 -9.68 8.19
C PHE A 137 -11.08 -9.01 8.97
N LEU A 138 -11.09 -9.16 10.29
CA LEU A 138 -12.09 -8.55 11.17
C LEU A 138 -12.02 -7.01 11.13
N SER A 139 -10.81 -6.45 11.08
CA SER A 139 -10.63 -4.99 11.04
C SER A 139 -11.10 -4.39 9.72
N LEU A 140 -10.89 -5.10 8.61
CA LEU A 140 -11.35 -4.69 7.28
C LEU A 140 -12.87 -4.81 7.15
N ASP A 141 -13.43 -5.94 7.60
CA ASP A 141 -14.86 -6.22 7.60
C ASP A 141 -15.62 -5.20 8.47
N PHE A 142 -15.11 -4.90 9.67
CA PHE A 142 -15.65 -3.85 10.53
C PHE A 142 -15.58 -2.46 9.88
N CYS A 143 -14.47 -2.13 9.19
CA CYS A 143 -14.31 -0.84 8.51
C CYS A 143 -15.30 -0.70 7.34
N LEU A 144 -15.48 -1.75 6.54
CA LEU A 144 -16.46 -1.80 5.45
C LEU A 144 -17.90 -1.76 5.96
N CYS A 145 -18.19 -2.50 7.04
CA CYS A 145 -19.52 -2.58 7.63
C CYS A 145 -19.98 -1.27 8.29
N GLN A 146 -19.06 -0.43 8.79
CA GLN A 146 -19.41 0.90 9.33
C GLN A 146 -19.73 1.96 8.25
N GLN A 147 -19.47 1.67 6.97
CA GLN A 147 -19.61 2.64 5.88
C GLN A 147 -20.81 2.37 4.97
N GLY A 148 -21.62 1.35 5.24
CA GLY A 148 -22.91 1.08 4.60
C GLY A 148 -24.06 1.30 5.58
#